data_AF-A0A4Q3JFX8-F1
#
_entry.id   AF-A0A4Q3JFX8-F1
#
_cell.length_a   1.000
_cell.length_b   1.000
_cell.length_c   1.000
_cell.angle_alpha   90.00
_cell.angle_beta   90.00
_cell.angle_gamma   90.00
#
_symmetry.space_group_name_H-M   'P 1'
#
loop_
_entity.id
_entity.type
_entity.pdbx_description
1 polymer ?
#
loop_
_entity_poly.entity_id
_entity_poly.type
_entity_poly.pdbx_seq_one_letter_code
_entity_poly.pdbx_strand_id
1 'polypeptide(L)'
;MKPTKFAVLMGWLGVAVACATATPPVAVTPAPGPSGSAAAPRRDGDFSPTIGSPAVWDALAARFATSTMAGTEVVKVVLDRSDNGIYFLQSERWPIHYFFARRFLSRADAPIGDERAFNQAEYHRDDRRFVLGTLTHYPGDLWAFELFAGDELGLDETARAFGRVKQSVFFGDRLRYRPVPAAHERDARTRTLLPVLESDEIFGHVTYQPLELGETFGFVRIIAAGQPLDPATLRPFDIVVLGSLPEDIPVVAGVVTDELQAPLGHINVLCHNRKTPNMALRGASKAADFRALEGKLARLKVDGQGYTLGPATQADAEAAWAARRPKQVQQPRRDDADVGLPGLDRIGLDDIPRVGAKAAQLGMVTRLAAAGRFRVPRGFALPMHHYA
;
A
#
# COMPACT_ATOMS: atom_id res chain seq x y z
N MET A 1 83.53 19.25 -22.94
CA MET A 1 83.06 20.05 -21.78
C MET A 1 81.60 19.75 -21.50
N LYS A 2 81.36 18.88 -20.51
CA LYS A 2 80.22 18.81 -19.56
C LYS A 2 80.12 17.37 -19.04
N PRO A 3 80.01 17.17 -17.71
CA PRO A 3 80.13 15.85 -17.10
C PRO A 3 78.78 15.24 -16.68
N THR A 4 78.91 14.04 -16.11
CA THR A 4 78.10 13.40 -15.06
C THR A 4 76.81 12.65 -15.42
N LYS A 5 76.97 11.32 -15.28
CA LYS A 5 75.95 10.29 -15.09
C LYS A 5 75.14 10.58 -13.82
N PHE A 6 73.81 10.50 -13.90
CA PHE A 6 72.93 10.34 -12.75
C PHE A 6 72.30 8.95 -12.80
N ALA A 7 72.59 8.14 -11.79
CA ALA A 7 71.88 6.90 -11.49
C ALA A 7 70.54 7.26 -10.84
N VAL A 8 69.44 6.75 -11.38
CA VAL A 8 68.12 6.83 -10.75
C VAL A 8 67.88 5.53 -9.99
N LEU A 9 67.68 5.68 -8.69
CA LEU A 9 67.38 4.65 -7.71
C LEU A 9 65.94 4.13 -7.94
N MET A 10 65.82 2.80 -7.99
CA MET A 10 64.56 2.07 -7.99
C MET A 10 63.83 2.28 -6.65
N GLY A 11 62.63 2.87 -6.70
CA GLY A 11 61.73 2.98 -5.56
C GLY A 11 60.45 2.19 -5.82
N TRP A 12 60.26 1.11 -5.09
CA TRP A 12 59.09 0.24 -5.13
C TRP A 12 57.83 1.01 -4.70
N LEU A 13 56.83 1.08 -5.58
CA LEU A 13 55.49 1.54 -5.23
C LEU A 13 54.73 0.33 -4.68
N GLY A 14 54.69 0.20 -3.35
CA GLY A 14 53.76 -0.69 -2.67
C GLY A 14 52.34 -0.17 -2.85
N VAL A 15 51.53 -0.87 -3.66
CA VAL A 15 50.09 -0.67 -3.69
C VAL A 15 49.54 -1.18 -2.36
N ALA A 16 49.27 -0.26 -1.44
CA ALA A 16 48.43 -0.55 -0.29
C ALA A 16 47.01 -0.79 -0.81
N VAL A 17 46.61 -2.05 -0.87
CA VAL A 17 45.20 -2.44 -0.99
C VAL A 17 44.52 -1.93 0.27
N ALA A 18 43.80 -0.82 0.17
CA ALA A 18 42.89 -0.39 1.20
C ALA A 18 41.76 -1.43 1.27
N CYS A 19 41.85 -2.36 2.21
CA CYS A 19 40.70 -3.11 2.67
C CYS A 19 39.66 -2.09 3.13
N ALA A 20 38.59 -1.91 2.35
CA ALA A 20 37.40 -1.22 2.80
C ALA A 20 36.89 -1.98 4.03
N THR A 21 37.19 -1.48 5.22
CA THR A 21 36.68 -2.04 6.47
C THR A 21 35.17 -1.86 6.44
N ALA A 22 34.45 -2.96 6.23
CA ALA A 22 33.00 -2.96 6.34
C ALA A 22 32.65 -2.43 7.73
N THR A 23 32.02 -1.24 7.78
CA THR A 23 31.52 -0.70 9.04
C THR A 23 30.62 -1.75 9.68
N PRO A 24 30.84 -2.14 10.95
CA PRO A 24 29.98 -3.11 11.62
C PRO A 24 28.56 -2.56 11.76
N PRO A 25 27.53 -3.42 11.79
CA PRO A 25 26.17 -2.96 12.01
C PRO A 25 26.04 -2.35 13.40
N VAL A 26 25.33 -1.23 13.51
CA VAL A 26 25.13 -0.56 14.81
C VAL A 26 23.85 -1.09 15.44
N ALA A 27 23.92 -1.55 16.69
CA ALA A 27 22.74 -1.95 17.43
C ALA A 27 21.87 -0.73 17.74
N VAL A 28 20.55 -0.87 17.58
CA VAL A 28 19.59 0.17 17.95
C VAL A 28 19.58 0.30 19.46
N THR A 29 19.92 1.50 19.95
CA THR A 29 19.73 1.89 21.35
C THR A 29 18.50 2.79 21.42
N PRO A 30 17.34 2.30 21.90
CA PRO A 30 16.19 3.17 22.11
C PRO A 30 16.57 4.22 23.14
N ALA A 31 16.67 5.48 22.72
CA ALA A 31 16.88 6.57 23.66
C ALA A 31 15.64 6.69 24.56
N PRO A 32 15.78 6.84 25.89
CA PRO A 32 14.65 7.30 26.69
C PRO A 32 14.25 8.67 26.13
N GLY A 33 13.06 8.76 25.55
CA GLY A 33 12.50 10.04 25.16
C GLY A 33 12.49 10.94 26.40
N PRO A 34 12.82 12.25 26.29
CA PRO A 34 12.68 13.14 27.43
C PRO A 34 11.22 13.07 27.90
N SER A 35 11.02 12.77 29.19
CA SER A 35 9.70 12.76 29.81
C SER A 35 8.99 14.07 29.49
N GLY A 36 7.92 14.01 28.68
CA GLY A 36 7.10 15.18 28.34
C GLY A 36 7.37 15.86 26.98
N SER A 37 8.16 15.27 26.07
CA SER A 37 8.26 15.78 24.69
C SER A 37 7.56 14.87 23.68
N ALA A 38 6.71 15.44 22.84
CA ALA A 38 6.05 14.79 21.70
C ALA A 38 6.99 14.56 20.49
N ALA A 39 8.30 14.42 20.73
CA ALA A 39 9.27 14.12 19.67
C ALA A 39 9.35 12.61 19.44
N ALA A 40 9.22 12.18 18.19
CA ALA A 40 9.40 10.77 17.80
C ALA A 40 10.78 10.26 18.25
N PRO A 41 10.88 9.01 18.77
CA PRO A 41 12.15 8.46 19.21
C PRO A 41 13.19 8.48 18.08
N ARG A 42 14.45 8.81 18.40
CA ARG A 42 15.56 8.73 17.45
C ARG A 42 15.75 7.28 17.02
N ARG A 43 15.67 7.05 15.71
CA ARG A 43 15.85 5.74 15.06
C ARG A 43 17.32 5.55 14.64
N ASP A 44 18.23 5.67 15.60
CA ASP A 44 19.67 5.48 15.34
C ASP A 44 20.01 3.99 15.44
N GLY A 45 20.63 3.41 14.40
CA GLY A 45 21.07 2.01 14.33
C GLY A 45 20.64 1.27 13.06
N ASP A 46 21.01 0.00 12.98
CA ASP A 46 20.78 -0.90 11.84
C ASP A 46 19.92 -2.12 12.23
N PHE A 47 20.09 -2.63 13.44
CA PHE A 47 19.39 -3.83 13.92
C PHE A 47 19.34 -3.92 15.45
N SER A 48 18.61 -4.89 15.98
CA SER A 48 18.75 -5.38 17.36
C SER A 48 18.77 -6.91 17.39
N PRO A 49 19.53 -7.57 18.28
CA PRO A 49 19.44 -9.01 18.48
C PRO A 49 18.19 -9.44 19.28
N THR A 50 17.54 -8.51 19.98
CA THR A 50 16.33 -8.78 20.77
C THR A 50 15.37 -7.60 20.73
N ILE A 51 14.07 -7.84 20.75
CA ILE A 51 13.05 -6.80 20.93
C ILE A 51 12.48 -6.92 22.35
N GLY A 52 13.25 -6.47 23.34
CA GLY A 52 12.91 -6.63 24.76
C GLY A 52 11.86 -5.66 25.29
N SER A 53 11.43 -4.67 24.50
CA SER A 53 10.43 -3.67 24.92
C SER A 53 9.72 -3.02 23.73
N PRO A 54 8.56 -2.36 23.95
CA PRO A 54 7.89 -1.56 22.93
C PRO A 54 8.79 -0.47 22.32
N ALA A 55 9.66 0.15 23.12
CA ALA A 55 10.57 1.18 22.62
C ALA A 55 11.59 0.64 21.59
N VAL A 56 12.03 -0.63 21.74
CA VAL A 56 12.88 -1.27 20.72
C VAL A 56 12.07 -1.55 19.45
N TRP A 57 10.83 -2.00 19.57
CA TRP A 57 9.94 -2.20 18.42
C TRP A 57 9.74 -0.89 17.64
N ASP A 58 9.38 0.20 18.32
CA ASP A 58 9.14 1.51 17.70
C ASP A 58 10.36 2.06 16.95
N ALA A 59 11.57 1.72 17.42
CA ALA A 59 12.81 2.13 16.78
C ALA A 59 13.13 1.30 15.52
N LEU A 60 12.67 0.04 15.46
CA LEU A 60 12.90 -0.89 14.34
C LEU A 60 11.78 -0.88 13.29
N ALA A 61 10.53 -0.68 13.72
CA ALA A 61 9.35 -0.94 12.93
C ALA A 61 9.14 0.09 11.81
N ALA A 62 8.77 -0.41 10.64
CA ALA A 62 8.34 0.38 9.50
C ALA A 62 6.81 0.30 9.33
N ARG A 63 6.20 1.42 8.92
CA ARG A 63 4.81 1.48 8.46
C ARG A 63 4.81 1.80 6.97
N PHE A 64 4.76 0.78 6.13
CA PHE A 64 4.80 0.99 4.68
C PHE A 64 3.45 1.48 4.17
N ALA A 65 3.45 2.58 3.40
CA ALA A 65 2.22 3.10 2.78
C ALA A 65 1.57 2.11 1.80
N THR A 66 2.36 1.17 1.27
CA THR A 66 1.92 0.11 0.36
C THR A 66 1.42 -1.15 1.08
N SER A 67 1.42 -1.18 2.42
CA SER A 67 0.83 -2.30 3.15
C SER A 67 -0.62 -2.48 2.73
N THR A 68 -1.00 -3.70 2.38
CA THR A 68 -2.38 -4.04 1.99
C THR A 68 -3.39 -3.77 3.10
N MET A 69 -2.90 -3.59 4.34
CA MET A 69 -3.67 -3.26 5.52
C MET A 69 -3.06 -2.07 6.25
N ALA A 70 -3.88 -1.06 6.48
CA ALA A 70 -3.50 0.09 7.29
C ALA A 70 -3.41 -0.27 8.77
N GLY A 71 -2.61 0.48 9.53
CA GLY A 71 -2.32 0.20 10.93
C GLY A 71 -1.41 -1.01 11.13
N THR A 72 -0.70 -1.44 10.08
CA THR A 72 0.23 -2.57 10.15
C THR A 72 1.66 -2.06 10.27
N GLU A 73 2.40 -2.63 11.21
CA GLU A 73 3.82 -2.36 11.44
C GLU A 73 4.63 -3.61 11.18
N VAL A 74 5.82 -3.46 10.60
CA VAL A 74 6.68 -4.59 10.27
C VAL A 74 8.12 -4.40 10.73
N VAL A 75 8.71 -5.50 11.21
CA VAL A 75 10.13 -5.63 11.47
C VAL A 75 10.67 -6.83 10.70
N LYS A 76 11.57 -6.61 9.75
CA LYS A 76 12.28 -7.68 9.06
C LYS A 76 13.24 -8.37 10.02
N VAL A 77 13.36 -9.69 9.92
CA VAL A 77 14.29 -10.48 10.72
C VAL A 77 15.14 -11.37 9.81
N VAL A 78 16.44 -11.42 10.11
CA VAL A 78 17.39 -12.38 9.54
C VAL A 78 17.86 -13.29 10.67
N LEU A 79 17.71 -14.60 10.50
CA LEU A 79 18.36 -15.58 11.36
C LEU A 79 19.51 -16.19 10.56
N ASP A 80 20.74 -16.04 11.04
CA ASP A 80 21.92 -16.66 10.43
C ASP A 80 22.15 -18.02 11.07
N ARG A 81 22.10 -19.09 10.27
CA ARG A 81 22.31 -20.48 10.72
C ARG A 81 23.78 -20.83 10.88
N SER A 82 24.70 -20.03 10.32
CA SER A 82 26.14 -20.32 10.39
C SER A 82 26.73 -20.00 11.77
N ASP A 83 26.21 -18.98 12.45
CA ASP A 83 26.67 -18.52 13.77
C ASP A 83 25.54 -18.45 14.82
N ASN A 84 24.32 -18.86 14.46
CA ASN A 84 23.12 -18.72 15.27
C ASN A 84 22.80 -17.26 15.66
N GLY A 85 23.21 -16.30 14.84
CA GLY A 85 22.82 -14.90 14.97
C GLY A 85 21.32 -14.68 14.70
N ILE A 86 20.75 -13.66 15.33
CA ILE A 86 19.42 -13.14 15.04
C ILE A 86 19.54 -11.61 14.92
N TYR A 87 18.94 -11.07 13.87
CA TYR A 87 19.01 -9.66 13.54
C TYR A 87 17.61 -9.16 13.23
N PHE A 88 17.01 -8.39 14.13
CA PHE A 88 15.79 -7.62 13.87
C PHE A 88 16.17 -6.29 13.26
N LEU A 89 15.83 -6.07 12.00
CA LEU A 89 16.32 -4.96 11.19
C LEU A 89 15.52 -3.69 11.48
N GLN A 90 16.21 -2.54 11.45
CA GLN A 90 15.57 -1.25 11.31
C GLN A 90 14.95 -1.19 9.90
N SER A 91 13.64 -1.43 9.82
CA SER A 91 12.99 -1.86 8.57
C SER A 91 12.66 -0.72 7.62
N GLU A 92 12.72 0.53 8.07
CA GLU A 92 12.66 1.69 7.18
C GLU A 92 13.97 1.88 6.43
N ARG A 93 15.10 1.66 7.10
CA ARG A 93 16.45 1.76 6.56
C ARG A 93 16.83 0.52 5.76
N TRP A 94 16.41 -0.65 6.21
CA TRP A 94 16.69 -1.95 5.61
C TRP A 94 15.40 -2.68 5.21
N PRO A 95 14.66 -2.18 4.21
CA PRO A 95 13.39 -2.77 3.80
C PRO A 95 13.53 -4.15 3.13
N ILE A 96 14.73 -4.46 2.63
CA ILE A 96 15.05 -5.69 1.88
C ILE A 96 16.22 -6.39 2.59
N HIS A 97 16.03 -7.67 2.95
CA HIS A 97 17.03 -8.45 3.69
C HIS A 97 18.39 -8.51 3.00
N TYR A 98 18.43 -8.61 1.67
CA TYR A 98 19.66 -8.69 0.88
C TYR A 98 20.62 -7.52 1.16
N PHE A 99 20.12 -6.28 1.21
CA PHE A 99 20.99 -5.12 1.42
C PHE A 99 21.63 -5.12 2.81
N PHE A 100 20.90 -5.54 3.84
CA PHE A 100 21.44 -5.69 5.19
C PHE A 100 22.46 -6.83 5.25
N ALA A 101 22.07 -8.01 4.76
CA ALA A 101 22.90 -9.20 4.79
C ALA A 101 24.21 -8.98 4.02
N ARG A 102 24.15 -8.46 2.79
CA ARG A 102 25.33 -8.16 1.99
C ARG A 102 26.24 -7.12 2.65
N ARG A 103 25.68 -6.11 3.31
CA ARG A 103 26.46 -5.03 3.93
C ARG A 103 27.18 -5.47 5.21
N PHE A 104 26.55 -6.33 6.01
CA PHE A 104 27.00 -6.60 7.39
C PHE A 104 27.28 -8.07 7.69
N LEU A 105 26.66 -9.01 6.97
CA LEU A 105 26.76 -10.45 7.22
C LEU A 105 27.60 -11.19 6.16
N SER A 106 28.08 -10.48 5.13
CA SER A 106 29.04 -11.02 4.16
C SER A 106 30.41 -11.16 4.82
N ARG A 107 30.95 -12.39 4.82
CA ARG A 107 32.25 -12.72 5.44
C ARG A 107 33.24 -13.19 4.36
N ALA A 108 34.54 -13.13 4.62
CA ALA A 108 35.55 -13.53 3.65
C ALA A 108 35.46 -15.02 3.25
N ASP A 109 35.09 -15.87 4.21
CA ASP A 109 34.88 -17.31 4.07
C ASP A 109 33.45 -17.69 3.62
N ALA A 110 32.51 -16.74 3.66
CA ALA A 110 31.13 -16.93 3.26
C ALA A 110 30.58 -15.64 2.61
N PRO A 111 31.05 -15.29 1.40
CA PRO A 111 30.64 -14.07 0.72
C PRO A 111 29.20 -14.15 0.25
N ILE A 112 28.48 -13.03 0.32
CA ILE A 112 27.14 -12.90 -0.26
C ILE A 112 27.28 -12.36 -1.68
N GLY A 113 26.71 -13.11 -2.64
CA GLY A 113 26.71 -12.78 -4.06
C GLY A 113 25.81 -11.58 -4.41
N ASP A 114 25.43 -11.50 -5.69
CA ASP A 114 24.42 -10.53 -6.11
C ASP A 114 23.02 -10.87 -5.58
N GLU A 115 22.07 -9.94 -5.77
CA GLU A 115 20.71 -10.06 -5.24
C GLU A 115 19.98 -11.29 -5.80
N ARG A 116 20.19 -11.61 -7.07
CA ARG A 116 19.54 -12.74 -7.72
C ARG A 116 20.05 -14.05 -7.14
N ALA A 117 21.36 -14.20 -7.00
CA ALA A 117 21.97 -15.38 -6.40
C ALA A 117 21.56 -15.54 -4.93
N PHE A 118 21.52 -14.43 -4.17
CA PHE A 118 21.05 -14.42 -2.80
C PHE A 118 19.58 -14.86 -2.70
N ASN A 119 18.67 -14.24 -3.46
CA ASN A 119 17.26 -14.61 -3.41
C ASN A 119 17.04 -16.07 -3.82
N GLN A 120 17.73 -16.55 -4.86
CA GLN A 120 17.66 -17.95 -5.28
C GLN A 120 18.11 -18.91 -4.18
N ALA A 121 19.17 -18.57 -3.44
CA ALA A 121 19.68 -19.41 -2.36
C ALA A 121 18.79 -19.35 -1.11
N GLU A 122 18.43 -18.13 -0.67
CA GLU A 122 17.84 -17.90 0.65
C GLU A 122 16.31 -18.01 0.71
N TYR A 123 15.62 -18.10 -0.43
CA TYR A 123 14.18 -18.40 -0.46
C TYR A 123 13.86 -19.82 -0.95
N HIS A 124 14.74 -20.46 -1.72
CA HIS A 124 14.40 -21.71 -2.44
C HIS A 124 15.28 -22.92 -2.07
N ARG A 125 16.22 -22.80 -1.13
CA ARG A 125 17.05 -23.93 -0.68
C ARG A 125 16.77 -24.29 0.77
N ASP A 126 16.75 -25.58 1.08
CA ASP A 126 16.61 -26.09 2.46
C ASP A 126 17.90 -25.91 3.28
N ASP A 127 19.05 -26.01 2.64
CA ASP A 127 20.38 -25.85 3.25
C ASP A 127 20.86 -24.39 3.31
N ARG A 128 19.96 -23.45 3.04
CA ARG A 128 20.23 -22.01 3.03
C ARG A 128 20.82 -21.51 4.34
N ARG A 129 21.64 -20.48 4.27
CA ARG A 129 22.30 -19.90 5.46
C ARG A 129 21.33 -19.06 6.28
N PHE A 130 20.49 -18.29 5.62
CA PHE A 130 19.61 -17.32 6.25
C PHE A 130 18.16 -17.80 6.24
N VAL A 131 17.50 -17.69 7.40
CA VAL A 131 16.04 -17.70 7.44
C VAL A 131 15.56 -16.25 7.46
N LEU A 132 14.88 -15.86 6.39
CA LEU A 132 14.40 -14.51 6.16
C LEU A 132 12.92 -14.44 6.55
N GLY A 133 12.61 -13.67 7.60
CA GLY A 133 11.26 -13.53 8.10
C GLY A 133 10.81 -12.08 8.21
N THR A 134 9.53 -11.91 8.49
CA THR A 134 8.92 -10.64 8.86
C THR A 134 8.13 -10.83 10.15
N LEU A 135 8.33 -9.96 11.13
CA LEU A 135 7.41 -9.79 12.24
C LEU A 135 6.42 -8.71 11.87
N THR A 136 5.14 -9.01 12.02
CA THR A 136 4.05 -8.11 11.67
C THR A 136 3.15 -7.89 12.88
N HIS A 137 2.93 -6.63 13.23
CA HIS A 137 1.95 -6.22 14.22
C HIS A 137 0.73 -5.69 13.47
N TYR A 138 -0.36 -6.44 13.55
CA TYR A 138 -1.64 -6.11 12.92
C TYR A 138 -2.56 -5.35 13.89
N PRO A 139 -3.57 -4.64 13.36
CA PRO A 139 -4.68 -4.13 14.17
C PRO A 139 -5.28 -5.22 15.08
N GLY A 140 -5.73 -4.82 16.27
CA GLY A 140 -6.21 -5.76 17.29
C GLY A 140 -5.11 -6.39 18.15
N ASP A 141 -3.88 -5.85 18.12
CA ASP A 141 -2.73 -6.31 18.93
C ASP A 141 -2.35 -7.76 18.60
N LEU A 142 -2.41 -8.11 17.31
CA LEU A 142 -2.06 -9.44 16.80
C LEU A 142 -0.62 -9.41 16.29
N TRP A 143 0.20 -10.33 16.78
CA TRP A 143 1.62 -10.43 16.46
C TRP A 143 1.88 -11.68 15.63
N ALA A 144 2.46 -11.51 14.44
CA ALA A 144 2.73 -12.58 13.50
C ALA A 144 4.21 -12.69 13.14
N PHE A 145 4.70 -13.91 12.99
CA PHE A 145 5.90 -14.23 12.22
C PHE A 145 5.48 -14.80 10.87
N GLU A 146 6.09 -14.29 9.80
CA GLU A 146 5.69 -14.55 8.42
C GLU A 146 6.93 -14.81 7.55
N LEU A 147 6.80 -15.77 6.63
CA LEU A 147 7.73 -15.95 5.52
C LEU A 147 7.19 -15.25 4.27
N PHE A 148 8.05 -15.04 3.28
CA PHE A 148 7.60 -14.54 1.98
C PHE A 148 6.75 -15.59 1.26
N ALA A 149 5.77 -15.17 0.45
CA ALA A 149 4.83 -16.07 -0.22
C ALA A 149 5.50 -17.12 -1.14
N GLY A 150 6.64 -16.77 -1.73
CA GLY A 150 7.46 -17.68 -2.55
C GLY A 150 8.58 -18.40 -1.80
N ASP A 151 8.61 -18.35 -0.47
CA ASP A 151 9.60 -19.04 0.34
C ASP A 151 9.27 -20.54 0.42
N GLU A 152 10.28 -21.40 0.25
CA GLU A 152 10.17 -22.85 0.20
C GLU A 152 10.66 -23.56 1.47
N LEU A 153 10.97 -22.83 2.56
CA LEU A 153 11.45 -23.43 3.82
C LEU A 153 10.47 -24.43 4.39
N GLY A 154 10.90 -25.65 4.69
CA GLY A 154 10.05 -26.63 5.37
C GLY A 154 9.48 -26.15 6.72
N LEU A 155 8.30 -26.68 7.09
CA LEU A 155 7.60 -26.32 8.32
C LEU A 155 8.38 -26.59 9.60
N ASP A 156 9.18 -27.66 9.65
CA ASP A 156 9.98 -27.99 10.83
C ASP A 156 11.08 -26.94 11.10
N GLU A 157 11.74 -26.47 10.03
CA GLU A 157 12.72 -25.38 10.13
C GLU A 157 12.03 -24.05 10.44
N THR A 158 10.85 -23.82 9.85
CA THR A 158 10.02 -22.66 10.16
C THR A 158 9.65 -22.63 11.64
N ALA A 159 9.29 -23.77 12.23
CA ALA A 159 8.96 -23.88 13.64
C ALA A 159 10.19 -23.64 14.55
N ARG A 160 11.38 -24.10 14.14
CA ARG A 160 12.64 -23.78 14.83
C ARG A 160 12.94 -22.27 14.79
N ALA A 161 12.81 -21.65 13.63
CA ALA A 161 13.00 -20.21 13.47
C ALA A 161 12.00 -19.40 14.31
N PHE A 162 10.72 -19.81 14.28
CA PHE A 162 9.66 -19.24 15.09
C PHE A 162 9.97 -19.31 16.59
N GLY A 163 10.42 -20.47 17.08
CA GLY A 163 10.80 -20.66 18.49
C GLY A 163 11.93 -19.74 18.93
N ARG A 164 12.95 -19.55 18.08
CA ARG A 164 14.06 -18.61 18.33
C ARG A 164 13.56 -17.17 18.42
N VAL A 165 12.74 -16.74 17.45
CA VAL A 165 12.13 -15.40 17.44
C VAL A 165 11.30 -15.19 18.70
N LYS A 166 10.43 -16.15 19.06
CA LYS A 166 9.55 -16.09 20.23
C LYS A 166 10.32 -15.80 21.52
N GLN A 167 11.50 -16.39 21.69
CA GLN A 167 12.34 -16.19 22.88
C GLN A 167 13.06 -14.83 22.90
N SER A 168 13.14 -14.14 21.76
CA SER A 168 13.91 -12.90 21.61
C SER A 168 13.02 -11.64 21.56
N VAL A 169 11.72 -11.75 21.81
CA VAL A 169 10.76 -10.63 21.74
C VAL A 169 9.85 -10.54 22.97
N PHE A 170 9.50 -9.33 23.39
CA PHE A 170 8.66 -9.10 24.59
C PHE A 170 7.21 -9.58 24.43
N PHE A 171 6.75 -9.75 23.19
CA PHE A 171 5.41 -10.25 22.85
C PHE A 171 5.41 -11.74 22.52
N GLY A 172 6.46 -12.49 22.91
CA GLY A 172 6.63 -13.90 22.54
C GLY A 172 5.42 -14.80 22.86
N ASP A 173 4.76 -14.56 23.99
CA ASP A 173 3.57 -15.32 24.39
C ASP A 173 2.35 -15.09 23.49
N ARG A 174 2.30 -13.95 22.80
CA ARG A 174 1.24 -13.57 21.86
C ARG A 174 1.64 -13.78 20.39
N LEU A 175 2.91 -14.08 20.14
CA LEU A 175 3.43 -14.30 18.79
C LEU A 175 2.80 -15.56 18.20
N ARG A 176 2.31 -15.43 16.96
CA ARG A 176 1.71 -16.51 16.18
C ARG A 176 2.35 -16.63 14.80
N TYR A 177 2.24 -17.79 14.18
CA TYR A 177 2.69 -17.99 12.81
C TYR A 177 1.54 -17.71 11.84
N ARG A 178 1.76 -16.84 10.85
CA ARG A 178 0.83 -16.70 9.72
C ARG A 178 1.38 -17.47 8.53
N PRO A 179 0.71 -18.54 8.07
CA PRO A 179 1.14 -19.28 6.90
C PRO A 179 0.87 -18.46 5.65
N VAL A 180 1.92 -17.88 5.07
CA VAL A 180 1.87 -17.12 3.81
C VAL A 180 2.33 -17.96 2.62
N PRO A 181 3.37 -18.82 2.71
CA PRO A 181 3.67 -19.77 1.66
C PRO A 181 2.52 -20.77 1.47
N ALA A 182 2.10 -20.99 0.22
CA ALA A 182 0.97 -21.87 -0.11
C ALA A 182 1.13 -23.30 0.43
N ALA A 183 2.36 -23.82 0.47
CA ALA A 183 2.66 -25.13 1.03
C ALA A 183 2.36 -25.22 2.54
N HIS A 184 2.40 -24.09 3.26
CA HIS A 184 2.21 -24.04 4.71
C HIS A 184 0.75 -23.89 5.12
N GLU A 185 -0.11 -23.33 4.27
CA GLU A 185 -1.52 -23.07 4.61
C GLU A 185 -2.26 -24.35 5.02
N ARG A 186 -2.04 -25.46 4.30
CA ARG A 186 -2.66 -26.75 4.61
C ARG A 186 -1.95 -27.50 5.74
N ASP A 187 -0.62 -27.47 5.72
CA ASP A 187 0.20 -28.33 6.57
C ASP A 187 0.42 -27.73 7.96
N ALA A 188 0.50 -26.41 8.12
CA ALA A 188 0.70 -25.78 9.44
C ALA A 188 -0.44 -26.14 10.41
N ARG A 189 -1.68 -26.23 9.91
CA ARG A 189 -2.88 -26.62 10.67
C ARG A 189 -2.87 -28.08 11.12
N THR A 190 -2.16 -28.96 10.40
CA THR A 190 -2.27 -30.41 10.56
C THR A 190 -0.99 -31.08 11.04
N ARG A 191 0.16 -30.43 10.86
CA ARG A 191 1.49 -31.00 11.10
C ARG A 191 2.34 -30.25 12.12
N THR A 192 1.95 -29.05 12.55
CA THR A 192 2.77 -28.26 13.50
C THR A 192 1.99 -27.87 14.75
N LEU A 193 2.66 -27.85 15.90
CA LEU A 193 2.17 -27.24 17.16
C LEU A 193 2.33 -25.70 17.16
N LEU A 194 2.48 -25.07 15.99
CA LEU A 194 2.60 -23.62 15.90
C LEU A 194 1.25 -22.97 16.19
N PRO A 195 1.21 -21.91 17.03
CA PRO A 195 -0.02 -21.16 17.20
C PRO A 195 -0.28 -20.34 15.92
N VAL A 196 -1.30 -20.70 15.16
CA VAL A 196 -1.59 -20.10 13.84
C VAL A 196 -2.42 -18.82 14.01
N LEU A 197 -2.06 -17.78 13.25
CA LEU A 197 -2.90 -16.61 13.03
C LEU A 197 -3.55 -16.70 11.65
N GLU A 198 -4.88 -16.74 11.64
CA GLU A 198 -5.67 -16.87 10.43
C GLU A 198 -5.96 -15.51 9.78
N SER A 199 -6.03 -15.48 8.46
CA SER A 199 -6.31 -14.24 7.72
C SER A 199 -7.68 -13.64 8.11
N ASP A 200 -8.69 -14.46 8.36
CA ASP A 200 -10.03 -14.01 8.77
C ASP A 200 -10.01 -13.26 10.10
N GLU A 201 -9.17 -13.70 11.05
CA GLU A 201 -9.00 -13.00 12.32
C GLU A 201 -8.38 -11.63 12.10
N ILE A 202 -7.32 -11.56 11.29
CA ILE A 202 -6.66 -10.30 10.91
C ILE A 202 -7.67 -9.34 10.26
N PHE A 203 -8.45 -9.80 9.27
CA PHE A 203 -9.46 -8.99 8.58
C PHE A 203 -10.61 -8.54 9.50
N GLY A 204 -10.96 -9.35 10.51
CA GLY A 204 -11.96 -9.01 11.52
C GLY A 204 -11.61 -7.75 12.32
N HIS A 205 -10.31 -7.47 12.49
CA HIS A 205 -9.82 -6.29 13.22
C HIS A 205 -9.55 -5.07 12.33
N VAL A 206 -9.76 -5.16 11.00
CA VAL A 206 -9.61 -4.01 10.10
C VAL A 206 -10.74 -3.03 10.35
N THR A 207 -10.38 -1.86 10.89
CA THR A 207 -11.31 -0.74 11.08
C THR A 207 -11.18 0.32 10.00
N TYR A 208 -10.01 0.46 9.38
CA TYR A 208 -9.74 1.46 8.34
C TYR A 208 -9.18 0.79 7.08
N GLN A 209 -9.71 1.18 5.93
CA GLN A 209 -9.29 0.71 4.61
C GLN A 209 -9.11 1.91 3.67
N PRO A 210 -7.87 2.23 3.27
CA PRO A 210 -7.62 3.21 2.21
C PRO A 210 -8.00 2.59 0.86
N LEU A 211 -8.74 3.34 0.04
CA LEU A 211 -9.25 2.84 -1.23
C LEU A 211 -8.80 3.72 -2.41
N GLU A 212 -9.07 5.02 -2.35
CA GLU A 212 -8.48 6.02 -3.23
C GLU A 212 -7.85 7.10 -2.36
N LEU A 213 -6.51 7.20 -2.43
CA LEU A 213 -5.77 8.18 -1.65
C LEU A 213 -5.97 9.59 -2.21
N GLY A 214 -5.80 10.59 -1.35
CA GLY A 214 -5.80 11.97 -1.77
C GLY A 214 -6.37 12.90 -0.73
N GLU A 215 -6.28 14.18 -1.05
CA GLU A 215 -6.79 15.27 -0.21
C GLU A 215 -8.01 15.87 -0.88
N THR A 216 -8.98 16.36 -0.11
CA THR A 216 -10.17 17.04 -0.64
C THR A 216 -10.78 17.99 0.37
N PHE A 217 -11.60 18.91 -0.13
CA PHE A 217 -12.34 19.89 0.64
C PHE A 217 -13.81 19.79 0.27
N GLY A 218 -14.68 19.76 1.28
CA GLY A 218 -16.11 19.66 1.06
C GLY A 218 -16.95 19.67 2.34
N PHE A 219 -18.27 19.77 2.17
CA PHE A 219 -19.22 19.77 3.26
C PHE A 219 -19.48 18.34 3.72
N VAL A 220 -19.29 18.05 5.00
CA VAL A 220 -19.52 16.70 5.53
C VAL A 220 -21.02 16.42 5.55
N ARG A 221 -21.44 15.34 4.90
CA ARG A 221 -22.83 14.89 4.85
C ARG A 221 -22.91 13.44 5.28
N ILE A 222 -23.62 13.18 6.38
CA ILE A 222 -23.74 11.84 6.95
C ILE A 222 -25.10 11.26 6.55
N ILE A 223 -25.08 10.08 5.93
CA ILE A 223 -26.26 9.24 5.70
C ILE A 223 -26.05 7.96 6.50
N ALA A 224 -26.73 7.85 7.64
CA ALA A 224 -26.60 6.69 8.53
C ALA A 224 -27.19 5.42 7.90
N ALA A 225 -26.77 4.26 8.40
CA ALA A 225 -27.30 2.98 7.94
C ALA A 225 -28.82 2.94 8.09
N GLY A 226 -29.52 2.51 7.03
CA GLY A 226 -30.98 2.46 6.99
C GLY A 226 -31.66 3.79 6.65
N GLN A 227 -30.93 4.90 6.53
CA GLN A 227 -31.48 6.12 5.94
C GLN A 227 -31.45 6.04 4.41
N PRO A 228 -32.55 6.39 3.71
CA PRO A 228 -32.55 6.39 2.26
C PRO A 228 -31.59 7.46 1.75
N LEU A 229 -30.70 7.07 0.85
CA LEU A 229 -29.88 8.00 0.09
C LEU A 229 -30.67 8.44 -1.15
N ASP A 230 -30.97 9.72 -1.26
CA ASP A 230 -31.37 10.34 -2.53
C ASP A 230 -30.14 10.96 -3.22
N PRO A 231 -29.62 10.35 -4.30
CA PRO A 231 -28.48 10.88 -5.06
C PRO A 231 -28.67 12.32 -5.52
N ALA A 232 -29.91 12.75 -5.80
CA ALA A 232 -30.20 14.11 -6.26
C ALA A 232 -29.93 15.18 -5.20
N THR A 233 -29.77 14.79 -3.94
CA THR A 233 -29.45 15.70 -2.83
C THR A 233 -27.95 15.92 -2.63
N LEU A 234 -27.11 15.07 -3.22
CA LEU A 234 -25.66 15.17 -3.11
C LEU A 234 -25.10 16.19 -4.12
N ARG A 235 -23.96 16.79 -3.77
CA ARG A 235 -23.28 17.81 -4.56
C ARG A 235 -21.81 17.45 -4.79
N PRO A 236 -21.17 17.97 -5.85
CA PRO A 236 -19.74 17.76 -6.12
C PRO A 236 -18.79 18.21 -5.02
N PHE A 237 -19.27 19.06 -4.10
CA PHE A 237 -18.51 19.58 -2.97
C PHE A 237 -18.85 18.89 -1.65
N ASP A 238 -19.56 17.76 -1.67
CA ASP A 238 -19.89 17.01 -0.45
C ASP A 238 -18.82 15.96 -0.16
N ILE A 239 -18.44 15.84 1.12
CA ILE A 239 -17.73 14.68 1.66
C ILE A 239 -18.81 13.78 2.28
N VAL A 240 -19.13 12.67 1.62
CA VAL A 240 -20.26 11.84 2.01
C VAL A 240 -19.80 10.71 2.91
N VAL A 241 -20.42 10.59 4.08
CA VAL A 241 -20.21 9.52 5.05
C VAL A 241 -21.42 8.60 5.02
N LEU A 242 -21.24 7.36 4.58
CA LEU A 242 -22.30 6.41 4.27
C LEU A 242 -22.26 5.26 5.28
N GLY A 243 -23.36 5.06 6.00
CA GLY A 243 -23.52 3.94 6.93
C GLY A 243 -23.74 2.59 6.24
N SER A 244 -24.07 2.60 4.94
CA SER A 244 -24.23 1.41 4.09
C SER A 244 -23.82 1.74 2.67
N LEU A 245 -23.27 0.77 1.93
CA LEU A 245 -22.87 0.97 0.53
C LEU A 245 -24.10 1.12 -0.39
N PRO A 246 -24.30 2.28 -1.05
CA PRO A 246 -25.37 2.44 -2.02
C PRO A 246 -25.00 1.78 -3.35
N GLU A 247 -26.01 1.58 -4.22
CA GLU A 247 -25.77 1.06 -5.57
C GLU A 247 -24.97 2.04 -6.44
N ASP A 248 -25.23 3.35 -6.32
CA ASP A 248 -24.55 4.39 -7.07
C ASP A 248 -24.38 5.67 -6.24
N ILE A 249 -23.42 6.49 -6.63
CA ILE A 249 -23.19 7.83 -6.11
C ILE A 249 -22.88 8.82 -7.25
N PRO A 250 -23.44 10.05 -7.19
CA PRO A 250 -23.07 11.10 -8.12
C PRO A 250 -21.62 11.54 -7.86
N VAL A 251 -21.15 12.53 -8.61
CA VAL A 251 -19.85 13.14 -8.35
C VAL A 251 -19.91 13.87 -7.01
N VAL A 252 -18.99 13.51 -6.12
CA VAL A 252 -18.81 14.08 -4.77
C VAL A 252 -17.33 14.34 -4.51
N ALA A 253 -17.02 15.16 -3.51
CA ALA A 253 -15.65 15.57 -3.20
C ALA A 253 -14.86 14.46 -2.49
N GLY A 254 -15.52 13.60 -1.73
CA GLY A 254 -14.93 12.48 -1.01
C GLY A 254 -15.98 11.49 -0.52
N VAL A 255 -15.56 10.23 -0.30
CA VAL A 255 -16.44 9.14 0.16
C VAL A 255 -15.82 8.45 1.36
N VAL A 256 -16.63 8.27 2.40
CA VAL A 256 -16.29 7.51 3.60
C VAL A 256 -17.41 6.50 3.86
N THR A 257 -17.09 5.22 4.05
CA THR A 257 -18.11 4.18 4.30
C THR A 257 -17.89 3.47 5.63
N ASP A 258 -18.97 3.14 6.35
CA ASP A 258 -18.89 2.33 7.58
C ASP A 258 -18.50 0.88 7.27
N GLU A 259 -18.87 0.39 6.10
CA GLU A 259 -18.58 -0.96 5.64
C GLU A 259 -17.28 -0.98 4.82
N LEU A 260 -16.49 -2.04 5.01
CA LEU A 260 -15.32 -2.31 4.18
C LEU A 260 -15.77 -2.59 2.74
N GLN A 261 -15.00 -2.13 1.77
CA GLN A 261 -15.33 -2.26 0.35
C GLN A 261 -14.53 -3.39 -0.29
N ALA A 262 -15.17 -4.10 -1.22
CA ALA A 262 -14.46 -5.00 -2.11
C ALA A 262 -13.54 -4.18 -3.04
N PRO A 263 -12.29 -4.63 -3.32
CA PRO A 263 -11.36 -3.89 -4.18
C PRO A 263 -11.92 -3.54 -5.57
N LEU A 264 -12.77 -4.41 -6.13
CA LEU A 264 -13.44 -4.21 -7.42
C LEU A 264 -14.93 -3.84 -7.29
N GLY A 265 -15.35 -3.39 -6.10
CA GLY A 265 -16.71 -2.93 -5.85
C GLY A 265 -17.04 -1.68 -6.67
N HIS A 266 -18.31 -1.55 -7.08
CA HIS A 266 -18.77 -0.48 -7.98
C HIS A 266 -18.38 0.93 -7.49
N ILE A 267 -18.63 1.23 -6.21
CA ILE A 267 -18.28 2.53 -5.59
C ILE A 267 -16.76 2.77 -5.63
N ASN A 268 -15.96 1.76 -5.28
CA ASN A 268 -14.51 1.92 -5.31
C ASN A 268 -13.99 2.21 -6.71
N VAL A 269 -14.47 1.46 -7.71
CA VAL A 269 -14.10 1.66 -9.13
C VAL A 269 -14.52 3.05 -9.61
N LEU A 270 -15.71 3.53 -9.24
CA LEU A 270 -16.17 4.88 -9.54
C LEU A 270 -15.24 5.95 -8.95
N CYS A 271 -14.93 5.84 -7.65
CA CYS A 271 -14.03 6.77 -6.97
C CYS A 271 -12.63 6.77 -7.58
N HIS A 272 -12.09 5.59 -7.88
CA HIS A 272 -10.78 5.44 -8.51
C HIS A 272 -10.70 6.09 -9.89
N ASN A 273 -11.74 5.91 -10.72
CA ASN A 273 -11.82 6.51 -12.05
C ASN A 273 -11.95 8.04 -11.99
N ARG A 274 -12.63 8.56 -10.97
CA ARG A 274 -12.85 10.00 -10.76
C ARG A 274 -11.72 10.68 -9.98
N LYS A 275 -10.78 9.92 -9.40
CA LYS A 275 -9.77 10.41 -8.45
C LYS A 275 -10.41 11.11 -7.25
N THR A 276 -11.54 10.57 -6.81
CA THR A 276 -12.25 11.02 -5.61
C THR A 276 -11.69 10.28 -4.41
N PRO A 277 -11.12 10.95 -3.39
CA PRO A 277 -10.65 10.28 -2.18
C PRO A 277 -11.74 9.39 -1.56
N ASN A 278 -11.40 8.13 -1.32
CA ASN A 278 -12.30 7.08 -0.86
C ASN A 278 -11.64 6.27 0.24
N MET A 279 -12.38 6.01 1.31
CA MET A 279 -11.95 5.15 2.41
C MET A 279 -13.15 4.44 3.04
N ALA A 280 -12.91 3.27 3.62
CA ALA A 280 -13.82 2.70 4.61
C ALA A 280 -13.26 2.91 6.01
N LEU A 281 -14.14 3.29 6.94
CA LEU A 281 -13.84 3.40 8.35
C LEU A 281 -15.04 2.88 9.15
N ARG A 282 -14.86 1.75 9.84
CA ARG A 282 -15.93 1.13 10.63
C ARG A 282 -16.49 2.11 11.66
N GLY A 283 -17.78 2.42 11.52
CA GLY A 283 -18.49 3.34 12.40
C GLY A 283 -18.20 4.82 12.17
N ALA A 284 -17.65 5.22 11.01
CA ALA A 284 -17.44 6.61 10.63
C ALA A 284 -18.70 7.47 10.77
N SER A 285 -19.88 6.95 10.39
CA SER A 285 -21.17 7.64 10.50
C SER A 285 -21.57 7.96 11.94
N LYS A 286 -20.94 7.34 12.94
CA LYS A 286 -21.17 7.55 14.37
C LYS A 286 -19.96 8.19 15.07
N ALA A 287 -18.84 8.33 14.37
CA ALA A 287 -17.61 8.85 14.94
C ALA A 287 -17.75 10.35 15.28
N ALA A 288 -17.19 10.75 16.42
CA ALA A 288 -17.38 12.08 16.98
C ALA A 288 -16.76 13.18 16.11
N ASP A 289 -15.65 12.90 15.45
CA ASP A 289 -14.96 13.80 14.51
C ASP A 289 -15.83 14.12 13.28
N PHE A 290 -16.43 13.10 12.66
CA PHE A 290 -17.36 13.30 11.54
C PHE A 290 -18.64 14.00 11.99
N ARG A 291 -19.22 13.60 13.13
CA ARG A 291 -20.43 14.23 13.69
C ARG A 291 -20.23 15.69 14.05
N ALA A 292 -19.07 16.06 14.60
CA ALA A 292 -18.76 17.45 14.93
C ALA A 292 -18.69 18.36 13.68
N LEU A 293 -18.42 17.77 12.51
CA LEU A 293 -18.29 18.46 11.23
C LEU A 293 -19.50 18.29 10.31
N GLU A 294 -20.57 17.60 10.74
CA GLU A 294 -21.79 17.43 9.95
C GLU A 294 -22.37 18.79 9.50
N GLY A 295 -22.57 18.94 8.19
CA GLY A 295 -23.01 20.18 7.54
C GLY A 295 -21.94 21.27 7.42
N LYS A 296 -20.71 21.04 7.90
CA LYS A 296 -19.61 22.01 7.89
C LYS A 296 -18.58 21.66 6.83
N LEU A 297 -17.88 22.68 6.37
CA LEU A 297 -16.77 22.55 5.46
C LEU A 297 -15.56 21.93 6.18
N ALA A 298 -15.03 20.86 5.61
CA ALA A 298 -13.93 20.12 6.16
C ALA A 298 -12.87 19.82 5.10
N ARG A 299 -11.64 19.63 5.57
CA ARG A 299 -10.53 19.05 4.82
C ARG A 299 -10.40 17.59 5.22
N LEU A 300 -10.55 16.70 4.24
CA LEU A 300 -10.30 15.27 4.40
C LEU A 300 -9.04 14.89 3.60
N LYS A 301 -8.10 14.21 4.23
CA LYS A 301 -6.97 13.59 3.56
C LYS A 301 -6.94 12.11 3.89
N VAL A 302 -7.01 11.28 2.85
CA VAL A 302 -6.92 9.82 2.91
C VAL A 302 -5.49 9.41 2.57
N ASP A 303 -4.82 8.79 3.54
CA ASP A 303 -3.46 8.27 3.43
C ASP A 303 -3.44 6.74 3.55
N GLY A 304 -2.35 6.10 3.13
CA GLY A 304 -2.24 4.63 3.13
C GLY A 304 -2.30 3.99 4.53
N GLN A 305 -2.08 4.76 5.60
CA GLN A 305 -2.04 4.25 6.98
C GLN A 305 -3.10 4.87 7.90
N GLY A 306 -3.87 5.84 7.41
CA GLY A 306 -4.88 6.53 8.18
C GLY A 306 -5.47 7.70 7.40
N TYR A 307 -6.23 8.54 8.07
CA TYR A 307 -6.80 9.73 7.48
C TYR A 307 -6.63 10.92 8.43
N THR A 308 -6.74 12.13 7.88
CA THR A 308 -6.90 13.33 8.68
C THR A 308 -8.19 14.04 8.27
N LEU A 309 -8.98 14.42 9.25
CA LEU A 309 -10.21 15.18 9.08
C LEU A 309 -10.15 16.40 10.01
N GLY A 310 -10.44 17.58 9.47
CA GLY A 310 -10.47 18.81 10.26
C GLY A 310 -11.33 19.88 9.61
N PRO A 311 -11.74 20.92 10.38
CA PRO A 311 -12.45 22.05 9.82
C PRO A 311 -11.60 22.76 8.76
N ALA A 312 -12.25 23.30 7.73
CA ALA A 312 -11.61 24.08 6.69
C ALA A 312 -12.32 25.42 6.48
N THR A 313 -11.60 26.41 5.96
CA THR A 313 -12.19 27.70 5.61
C THR A 313 -12.69 27.70 4.17
N GLN A 314 -13.65 28.58 3.87
CA GLN A 314 -14.16 28.76 2.52
C GLN A 314 -13.04 29.15 1.54
N ALA A 315 -12.10 29.98 1.97
CA ALA A 315 -10.98 30.42 1.15
C ALA A 315 -10.06 29.24 0.75
N ASP A 316 -9.75 28.35 1.70
CA ASP A 316 -8.92 27.15 1.42
C ASP A 316 -9.61 26.22 0.43
N ALA A 317 -10.91 26.00 0.61
CA ALA A 317 -11.70 25.15 -0.28
C ALA A 317 -11.80 25.75 -1.69
N GLU A 318 -12.07 27.05 -1.82
CA GLU A 318 -12.15 27.74 -3.11
C GLU A 318 -10.81 27.69 -3.85
N ALA A 319 -9.69 27.91 -3.15
CA ALA A 319 -8.36 27.77 -3.74
C ALA A 319 -8.10 26.35 -4.26
N ALA A 320 -8.45 25.33 -3.46
CA ALA A 320 -8.30 23.93 -3.86
C ALA A 320 -9.19 23.55 -5.05
N TRP A 321 -10.45 24.01 -5.08
CA TRP A 321 -11.37 23.77 -6.18
C TRP A 321 -10.94 24.49 -7.46
N ALA A 322 -10.46 25.74 -7.35
CA ALA A 322 -9.95 26.49 -8.48
C ALA A 322 -8.71 25.82 -9.10
N ALA A 323 -7.81 25.27 -8.27
CA ALA A 323 -6.63 24.54 -8.74
C ALA A 323 -6.97 23.26 -9.53
N ARG A 324 -8.12 22.62 -9.24
CA ARG A 324 -8.61 21.42 -9.96
C ARG A 324 -9.35 21.74 -11.25
N ARG A 325 -9.89 22.96 -11.40
CA ARG A 325 -10.62 23.32 -12.62
C ARG A 325 -9.69 23.29 -13.82
N PRO A 326 -10.11 22.67 -14.95
CA PRO A 326 -9.37 22.79 -16.19
C PRO A 326 -9.13 24.26 -16.55
N LYS A 327 -7.87 24.62 -16.83
CA LYS A 327 -7.50 26.01 -17.19
C LYS A 327 -8.15 26.47 -18.49
N GLN A 328 -8.44 25.53 -19.38
CA GLN A 328 -9.13 25.79 -20.63
C GLN A 328 -10.57 25.29 -20.53
N VAL A 329 -11.50 26.13 -20.98
CA VAL A 329 -12.91 25.74 -21.12
C VAL A 329 -12.97 24.59 -22.12
N GLN A 330 -13.49 23.44 -21.68
CA GLN A 330 -13.76 22.33 -22.56
C GLN A 330 -15.17 22.49 -23.13
N GLN A 331 -15.28 22.74 -24.42
CA GLN A 331 -16.55 22.67 -25.14
C GLN A 331 -16.55 21.38 -25.96
N PRO A 332 -17.50 20.45 -25.71
CA PRO A 332 -17.70 19.33 -26.60
C PRO A 332 -17.96 19.86 -28.01
N ARG A 333 -17.27 19.29 -29.01
CA ARG A 333 -17.64 19.54 -30.41
C ARG A 333 -19.08 19.10 -30.60
N ARG A 334 -19.89 19.96 -31.21
CA ARG A 334 -21.31 19.74 -31.46
C ARG A 334 -21.57 19.90 -32.95
N ASP A 335 -22.29 18.94 -33.52
CA ASP A 335 -22.77 18.97 -34.90
C ASP A 335 -24.29 18.82 -34.90
N ASP A 336 -24.97 19.91 -35.26
CA ASP A 336 -26.43 20.04 -35.28
C ASP A 336 -27.04 19.75 -36.65
N ALA A 337 -26.30 19.12 -37.57
CA ALA A 337 -26.84 18.70 -38.86
C ALA A 337 -27.99 17.69 -38.68
N ASP A 338 -29.11 17.93 -39.37
CA ASP A 338 -30.21 16.97 -39.46
C ASP A 338 -29.79 15.81 -40.37
N VAL A 339 -29.59 14.64 -39.75
CA VAL A 339 -29.22 13.39 -40.43
C VAL A 339 -30.27 12.30 -40.23
N GLY A 340 -31.46 12.67 -39.75
CA GLY A 340 -32.49 11.73 -39.32
C GLY A 340 -32.03 10.81 -38.20
N LEU A 341 -32.37 9.53 -38.28
CA LEU A 341 -32.10 8.53 -37.23
C LEU A 341 -31.09 7.49 -37.74
N PRO A 342 -29.77 7.75 -37.69
CA PRO A 342 -28.78 6.85 -38.24
C PRO A 342 -28.75 5.53 -37.46
N GLY A 343 -28.77 4.41 -38.19
CA GLY A 343 -28.62 3.08 -37.62
C GLY A 343 -27.26 2.89 -36.92
N LEU A 344 -27.20 2.03 -35.91
CA LEU A 344 -25.96 1.75 -35.17
C LEU A 344 -24.81 1.25 -36.08
N ASP A 345 -25.15 0.56 -37.18
CA ASP A 345 -24.19 0.11 -38.19
C ASP A 345 -23.51 1.26 -38.96
N ARG A 346 -24.13 2.46 -38.96
CA ARG A 346 -23.71 3.63 -39.74
C ARG A 346 -22.99 4.71 -38.93
N ILE A 347 -22.84 4.55 -37.62
CA ILE A 347 -22.21 5.54 -36.74
C ILE A 347 -20.93 5.00 -36.11
N GLY A 348 -19.95 5.87 -35.86
CA GLY A 348 -18.69 5.55 -35.20
C GLY A 348 -18.11 6.73 -34.43
N LEU A 349 -16.83 6.64 -34.04
CA LEU A 349 -16.18 7.68 -33.20
C LEU A 349 -16.17 9.07 -33.85
N ASP A 350 -16.17 9.16 -35.17
CA ASP A 350 -16.21 10.44 -35.87
C ASP A 350 -17.58 11.13 -35.73
N ASP A 351 -18.63 10.38 -35.42
CA ASP A 351 -19.98 10.89 -35.20
C ASP A 351 -20.24 11.33 -33.76
N ILE A 352 -19.24 11.26 -32.86
CA ILE A 352 -19.37 11.70 -31.46
C ILE A 352 -19.97 13.11 -31.34
N PRO A 353 -19.56 14.13 -32.14
CA PRO A 353 -20.16 15.46 -32.08
C PRO A 353 -21.65 15.49 -32.41
N ARG A 354 -22.16 14.48 -33.12
CA ARG A 354 -23.53 14.42 -33.65
C ARG A 354 -24.45 13.54 -32.82
N VAL A 355 -23.97 12.38 -32.34
CA VAL A 355 -24.79 11.37 -31.63
C VAL A 355 -24.30 11.06 -30.21
N GLY A 356 -23.19 11.65 -29.78
CA GLY A 356 -22.58 11.43 -28.48
C GLY A 356 -21.73 10.15 -28.38
N ALA A 357 -20.84 10.13 -27.39
CA ALA A 357 -19.84 9.06 -27.22
C ALA A 357 -20.44 7.66 -27.06
N LYS A 358 -21.51 7.53 -26.27
CA LYS A 358 -22.14 6.23 -26.01
C LYS A 358 -22.71 5.60 -27.28
N ALA A 359 -23.46 6.36 -28.08
CA ALA A 359 -24.05 5.84 -29.32
C ALA A 359 -22.97 5.53 -30.37
N ALA A 360 -21.99 6.42 -30.54
CA ALA A 360 -20.84 6.21 -31.41
C ALA A 360 -20.06 4.93 -31.07
N GLN A 361 -19.79 4.68 -29.78
CA GLN A 361 -19.11 3.48 -29.32
C GLN A 361 -19.97 2.22 -29.51
N LEU A 362 -21.28 2.29 -29.25
CA LEU A 362 -22.20 1.18 -29.52
C LEU A 362 -22.24 0.84 -31.03
N GLY A 363 -22.10 1.83 -31.90
CA GLY A 363 -21.95 1.60 -33.34
C GLY A 363 -20.67 0.84 -33.69
N MET A 364 -19.54 1.16 -33.06
CA MET A 364 -18.33 0.34 -33.19
C MET A 364 -18.52 -1.10 -32.74
N VAL A 365 -19.17 -1.30 -31.58
CA VAL A 365 -19.47 -2.65 -31.06
C VAL A 365 -20.37 -3.42 -32.03
N THR A 366 -21.32 -2.73 -32.67
CA THR A 366 -22.19 -3.31 -33.70
C THR A 366 -21.39 -3.79 -34.91
N ARG A 367 -20.39 -3.04 -35.37
CA ARG A 367 -19.50 -3.47 -36.46
C ARG A 367 -18.61 -4.64 -36.06
N LEU A 368 -18.08 -4.66 -34.84
CA LEU A 368 -17.31 -5.79 -34.33
C LEU A 368 -18.18 -7.05 -34.18
N ALA A 369 -19.44 -6.89 -33.77
CA ALA A 369 -20.40 -7.97 -33.69
C ALA A 369 -20.68 -8.62 -35.05
N ALA A 370 -20.70 -7.81 -36.13
CA ALA A 370 -20.86 -8.33 -37.49
C ALA A 370 -19.69 -9.23 -37.92
N ALA A 371 -18.51 -9.08 -37.32
CA ALA A 371 -17.33 -9.92 -37.54
C ALA A 371 -17.10 -10.98 -36.43
N GLY A 372 -17.95 -11.03 -35.40
CA GLY A 372 -17.72 -11.78 -34.16
C GLY A 372 -18.81 -12.79 -33.79
N ARG A 373 -18.71 -13.34 -32.57
CA ARG A 373 -19.66 -14.35 -32.01
C ARG A 373 -20.70 -13.78 -31.04
N PHE A 374 -20.81 -12.46 -30.92
CA PHE A 374 -21.79 -11.80 -30.05
C PHE A 374 -22.79 -10.99 -30.88
N ARG A 375 -23.99 -10.77 -30.35
CA ARG A 375 -25.06 -10.02 -31.03
C ARG A 375 -25.32 -8.71 -30.32
N VAL A 376 -25.49 -7.64 -31.09
CA VAL A 376 -25.95 -6.34 -30.61
C VAL A 376 -27.40 -6.15 -31.06
N PRO A 377 -28.31 -5.70 -30.18
CA PRO A 377 -29.67 -5.36 -30.59
C PRO A 377 -29.70 -4.33 -31.73
N ARG A 378 -30.69 -4.46 -32.62
CA ARG A 378 -30.93 -3.43 -33.63
C ARG A 378 -31.34 -2.12 -32.96
N GLY A 379 -30.82 -1.02 -33.46
CA GLY A 379 -31.14 0.31 -32.96
C GLY A 379 -30.66 1.41 -33.89
N PHE A 380 -31.02 2.64 -33.55
CA PHE A 380 -30.57 3.87 -34.18
C PHE A 380 -30.16 4.85 -33.08
N ALA A 381 -29.36 5.85 -33.43
CA ALA A 381 -29.05 6.96 -32.55
C ALA A 381 -30.01 8.13 -32.78
N LEU A 382 -30.31 8.87 -31.72
CA LEU A 382 -30.98 10.18 -31.79
C LEU A 382 -29.90 11.26 -31.85
N PRO A 383 -29.73 11.98 -32.97
CA PRO A 383 -28.77 13.07 -33.05
C PRO A 383 -29.09 14.22 -32.10
N MET A 384 -28.05 14.97 -31.72
CA MET A 384 -28.14 16.18 -30.89
C MET A 384 -29.06 17.24 -31.51
N HIS A 385 -29.18 17.28 -32.85
CA HIS A 385 -30.10 18.15 -33.58
C HIS A 385 -31.53 18.14 -33.00
N HIS A 386 -32.04 16.99 -32.56
CA HIS A 386 -33.42 16.88 -32.03
C HIS A 386 -33.59 17.41 -30.60
N TYR A 387 -32.50 17.78 -29.92
CA TYR A 387 -32.49 18.36 -28.57
C TYR A 387 -32.02 19.81 -28.55
N ALA A 388 -31.79 20.39 -29.74
CA ALA A 388 -31.13 21.67 -29.95
C ALA A 388 -32.00 22.88 -29.61
#